data_AF-A0A953RDX9-F1
#
_entry.id   AF-A0A953RDX9-F1
#
_cell.length_a   1.000
_cell.length_b   1.000
_cell.length_c   1.000
_cell.angle_alpha   90.00
_cell.angle_beta   90.00
_cell.angle_gamma   90.00
#
_symmetry.space_group_name_H-M   'P 1'
#
loop_
_entity.id
_entity.type
_entity.pdbx_description
1 polymer ?
#
loop_
_entity_poly.entity_id
_entity_poly.type
_entity_poly.pdbx_seq_one_letter_code
_entity_poly.pdbx_strand_id
1 'polypeptide(L)' 'MRVPLPELFAALDSSSGFHVVPIDVEIAAEVAALGDALRDPADRVIVATARIHRLRLVTSDQRIIESKLVPVVE' A
#
# COMPACT_ATOMS: atom_id res chain seq x y z
N MET A 1 -16.61 -14.78 8.31
CA MET A 1 -17.19 -14.61 6.96
C MET A 1 -16.09 -14.88 5.95
N ARG A 2 -16.36 -15.64 4.88
CA ARG A 2 -15.43 -15.84 3.74
C ARG A 2 -16.09 -15.22 2.52
N VAL A 3 -15.41 -14.30 1.85
CA VAL A 3 -15.88 -13.66 0.61
C VAL A 3 -14.93 -14.09 -0.52
N PRO A 4 -15.43 -14.59 -1.66
CA PRO A 4 -14.60 -14.87 -2.84
C PRO A 4 -13.90 -13.62 -3.37
N LEU A 5 -12.66 -13.77 -3.86
CA LEU A 5 -11.89 -12.62 -4.39
C LEU A 5 -12.61 -11.85 -5.52
N PRO A 6 -13.26 -12.49 -6.51
CA PRO A 6 -13.97 -11.73 -7.55
C PRO A 6 -15.10 -10.86 -7.00
N GLU A 7 -15.81 -11.34 -5.98
CA GLU A 7 -16.87 -10.59 -5.32
C GLU A 7 -16.30 -9.41 -4.53
N LEU A 8 -15.18 -9.63 -3.82
CA LEU A 8 -14.47 -8.56 -3.13
C LEU A 8 -14.00 -7.47 -4.10
N PHE A 9 -13.40 -7.83 -5.23
CA PHE A 9 -12.92 -6.84 -6.21
C PHE A 9 -14.06 -6.05 -6.85
N ALA A 10 -15.15 -6.72 -7.24
CA ALA A 10 -16.34 -6.04 -7.74
C ALA A 10 -16.93 -5.06 -6.72
N ALA A 11 -16.91 -5.41 -5.43
CA ALA A 11 -17.36 -4.52 -4.36
C ALA A 11 -16.43 -3.31 -4.17
N LEU A 12 -15.11 -3.50 -4.25
CA LEU A 12 -14.14 -2.39 -4.17
C LEU A 12 -14.31 -1.43 -5.36
N ASP A 13 -14.41 -1.96 -6.58
CA ASP A 13 -14.53 -1.18 -7.81
C ASP A 13 -15.83 -0.36 -7.90
N SER A 14 -16.93 -0.89 -7.35
CA SER A 14 -18.24 -0.22 -7.36
C SER A 14 -18.46 0.74 -6.19
N SER A 15 -17.57 0.76 -5.20
CA SER A 15 -17.72 1.59 -4.01
C SER A 15 -17.20 3.01 -4.22
N SER A 16 -17.91 4.01 -3.69
CA SER A 16 -17.42 5.39 -3.65
C SER A 16 -16.50 5.68 -2.46
N GLY A 17 -16.38 4.73 -1.52
CA GLY A 17 -15.57 4.85 -0.31
C GLY A 17 -14.12 4.40 -0.47
N PHE A 18 -13.81 3.69 -1.57
CA PHE A 18 -12.47 3.23 -1.89
C PHE A 18 -12.03 3.78 -3.23
N HIS A 19 -10.72 4.03 -3.36
CA HIS A 19 -10.11 4.43 -4.61
C HIS A 19 -8.96 3.47 -4.91
N VAL A 20 -9.05 2.75 -6.02
CA VAL A 20 -7.99 1.84 -6.47
C VAL A 20 -6.91 2.65 -7.16
N VAL A 21 -5.72 2.66 -6.57
CA VAL A 21 -4.56 3.41 -7.08
C VAL A 21 -3.76 2.49 -8.02
N PRO A 22 -3.62 2.83 -9.32
CA PRO A 22 -2.74 2.09 -10.22
C PRO A 22 -1.28 2.33 -9.85
N ILE A 23 -0.42 1.32 -10.04
CA ILE A 23 1.02 1.49 -9.91
C ILE A 23 1.51 2.19 -11.18
N ASP A 24 2.02 3.41 -11.03
CA ASP A 24 2.60 4.19 -12.10
C ASP A 24 4.14 4.29 -11.98
N VAL A 25 4.74 5.10 -12.86
CA VAL A 25 6.19 5.28 -12.91
C VAL A 25 6.75 6.00 -11.67
N GLU A 26 5.98 6.88 -11.03
CA GLU A 26 6.43 7.60 -9.84
C GLU A 26 6.48 6.64 -8.64
N ILE A 27 5.46 5.80 -8.49
CA ILE A 27 5.45 4.72 -7.49
C ILE A 27 6.60 3.75 -7.75
N ALA A 28 6.81 3.33 -9.00
CA ALA A 28 7.91 2.41 -9.35
C ALA A 28 9.29 3.00 -9.05
N ALA A 29 9.51 4.28 -9.34
CA ALA A 29 10.74 4.98 -9.00
C ALA A 29 10.97 5.05 -7.49
N GLU A 30 9.92 5.31 -6.72
CA GLU A 30 9.99 5.36 -5.26
C GLU A 30 10.27 3.97 -4.65
N VAL A 31 9.70 2.89 -5.22
CA VAL A 31 10.04 1.51 -4.84
C VAL A 31 11.54 1.25 -5.05
N ALA A 32 12.11 1.68 -6.17
CA ALA A 32 13.54 1.54 -6.42
C ALA A 32 14.38 2.36 -5.42
N ALA A 33 13.92 3.57 -5.07
CA ALA A 33 14.59 4.43 -4.09
C ALA A 33 14.55 3.87 -2.66
N LEU A 34 13.51 3.12 -2.30
CA LEU A 34 13.43 2.42 -1.01
C LEU A 34 14.48 1.31 -0.88
N GLY A 35 15.02 0.78 -1.99
CA GLY A 35 16.02 -0.28 -1.99
C GLY A 35 15.59 -1.47 -1.12
N ASP A 36 16.48 -1.90 -0.22
CA ASP A 36 16.24 -3.04 0.68
C ASP A 36 15.68 -2.64 2.06
N ALA A 37 15.12 -1.43 2.21
CA ALA A 37 14.56 -0.96 3.47
C ALA A 37 13.41 -1.86 4.00
N LEU A 38 12.72 -2.56 3.09
CA LEU A 38 11.77 -3.63 3.41
C LEU A 38 12.08 -4.85 2.54
N ARG A 39 11.96 -6.04 3.13
CA ARG A 39 12.30 -7.31 2.45
C ARG A 39 11.26 -7.69 1.40
N ASP A 40 10.00 -7.44 1.67
CA ASP A 40 8.91 -7.84 0.78
C ASP A 40 8.70 -6.79 -0.33
N PRO A 41 8.70 -7.21 -1.62
CA PRO A 41 8.47 -6.29 -2.72
C PRO A 41 7.10 -5.60 -2.70
N ALA A 42 6.04 -6.28 -2.26
CA ALA A 42 4.70 -5.70 -2.19
C ALA A 42 4.60 -4.67 -1.06
N ASP A 43 5.25 -4.91 0.09
CA ASP A 43 5.34 -3.92 1.17
C ASP A 43 6.00 -2.63 0.68
N ARG A 44 7.08 -2.74 -0.12
CA ARG A 44 7.73 -1.57 -0.73
C ARG A 44 6.77 -0.82 -1.65
N VAL A 45 5.98 -1.51 -2.47
CA VAL A 45 4.98 -0.88 -3.34
C VAL A 45 3.92 -0.15 -2.51
N ILE A 46 3.42 -0.75 -1.44
CA ILE A 46 2.42 -0.14 -0.55
C ILE A 46 2.97 1.12 0.14
N VAL A 47 4.19 1.04 0.69
CA VAL A 47 4.85 2.18 1.34
C VAL A 47 5.18 3.29 0.33
N ALA A 48 5.70 2.94 -0.84
CA ALA A 48 5.98 3.89 -1.93
C ALA A 48 4.70 4.62 -2.38
N THR A 49 3.60 3.87 -2.58
CA THR A 49 2.29 4.44 -2.93
C THR A 49 1.85 5.46 -1.87
N ALA A 50 1.94 5.09 -0.59
CA ALA A 50 1.57 6.00 0.49
C ALA A 50 2.48 7.24 0.56
N ARG A 51 3.79 7.12 0.27
CA ARG A 51 4.73 8.26 0.23
C ARG A 51 4.44 9.21 -0.93
N ILE A 52 4.28 8.69 -2.14
CA ILE A 52 3.97 9.48 -3.34
C ILE A 52 2.66 10.26 -3.17
N HIS A 53 1.61 9.60 -2.66
CA HIS A 53 0.30 10.21 -2.45
C HIS A 53 0.16 10.93 -1.08
N ARG A 54 1.22 10.97 -0.25
CA ARG A 54 1.22 11.57 1.10
C ARG A 54 0.10 11.06 2.01
N LEU A 55 -0.16 9.76 1.94
CA LEU A 55 -1.17 9.07 2.73
C LEU A 55 -0.59 8.53 4.04
N ARG A 56 -1.48 8.26 5.00
CA ARG A 56 -1.16 7.43 6.17
C ARG A 56 -1.50 5.98 5.85
N LEU A 57 -0.61 5.06 6.18
CA LEU A 57 -0.82 3.64 5.93
C LEU A 57 -1.49 2.99 7.13
N VAL A 58 -2.66 2.39 6.93
CA VAL A 58 -3.31 1.54 7.93
C VAL A 58 -2.68 0.15 7.84
N THR A 59 -2.02 -0.31 8.89
CA THR A 59 -1.35 -1.62 8.89
C THR A 59 -1.15 -2.15 10.31
N SER A 60 -1.24 -3.47 10.46
CA SER A 60 -0.81 -4.19 11.67
C SER A 60 0.59 -4.81 11.52
N ASP A 61 1.27 -4.59 10.39
CA ASP A 61 2.62 -5.13 10.18
C ASP A 61 3.66 -4.32 10.96
N GLN A 62 4.19 -4.96 11.99
CA GLN A 62 5.16 -4.36 12.89
C GLN A 62 6.45 -3.90 12.19
N ARG A 63 6.86 -4.57 11.11
CA ARG A 63 8.07 -4.17 10.36
C ARG A 63 7.86 -2.83 9.68
N ILE A 64 6.68 -2.61 9.11
CA ILE A 64 6.33 -1.32 8.48
C ILE A 64 6.24 -0.23 9.55
N ILE A 65 5.56 -0.51 10.67
CA ILE A 65 5.41 0.43 11.81
C ILE A 65 6.79 0.86 12.33
N GLU A 66 7.68 -0.10 12.61
CA GLU A 66 9.01 0.17 13.15
C GLU A 66 9.97 0.83 12.16
N SER A 67 9.77 0.60 10.86
CA SER A 67 10.61 1.19 9.81
C SER A 67 10.54 2.72 9.76
N LYS A 68 9.42 3.31 10.21
CA LYS A 68 9.12 4.75 10.15
C LYS A 68 9.25 5.34 8.74
N LEU A 69 9.17 4.52 7.69
CA LEU A 69 9.29 4.96 6.30
C LEU A 69 8.09 5.77 5.83
N VAL A 70 6.94 5.62 6.49
CA VAL A 70 5.69 6.33 6.19
C VAL A 70 4.90 6.52 7.50
N PRO A 71 4.11 7.60 7.65
CA PRO A 71 3.17 7.72 8.76
C PRO A 71 2.15 6.57 8.76
N VAL A 72 1.91 5.98 9.93
CA VAL A 72 1.01 4.83 10.09
C VAL A 72 -0.19 5.13 10.99
N VAL A 73 -1.25 4.35 10.81
CA VAL A 73 -2.37 4.19 11.75
C VAL A 73 -2.45 2.70 12.07
N GLU A 74 -2.37 2.37 13.36
CA GLU A 74 -2.40 0.99 13.88
C GLU A 74 -3.83 0.50 14.16
#